data_AF-A0A661X3Z1-F1
#
_entry.id   AF-A0A661X3Z1-F1
#
_cell.length_a   1.000
_cell.length_b   1.000
_cell.length_c   1.000
_cell.angle_alpha   90.00
_cell.angle_beta   90.00
_cell.angle_gamma   90.00
#
_symmetry.space_group_name_H-M   'P 1'
#
loop_
_entity.id
_entity.type
_entity.pdbx_description
1 polymer ?
#
loop_
_entity_poly.entity_id
_entity_poly.type
_entity_poly.pdbx_seq_one_letter_code
_entity_poly.pdbx_strand_id
1 'polypeptide(L)'
;VETIIEGEVAFRREYKGQIWLEVFIVPGVNDNEQELSALKKAILRIRPDLVQLNTLDRPGAIPTIRAATQQELQKIIDFWNLPNVEIIAKAKTREKKASYRKDTESAILETIRRRPCTVNDLQEILGLHINEINKYLSVLEANGKVRSVQQERGTFYQIAG
;
A
#
# COMPACT_ATOMS: atom_id res chain seq x y z
N VAL A 1 25.72 -4.87 4.93
CA VAL A 1 24.68 -4.54 5.94
C VAL A 1 25.24 -3.63 7.02
N GLU A 2 26.38 -3.95 7.65
CA GLU A 2 26.96 -3.11 8.70
C GLU A 2 27.19 -1.65 8.28
N THR A 3 27.76 -1.42 7.10
CA THR A 3 27.96 -0.07 6.53
C THR A 3 26.65 0.72 6.38
N ILE A 4 25.53 0.04 6.11
CA ILE A 4 24.22 0.69 6.00
C ILE A 4 23.75 1.13 7.39
N ILE A 5 23.85 0.23 8.38
CA ILE A 5 23.49 0.54 9.77
C ILE A 5 24.34 1.70 10.30
N GLU A 6 25.65 1.69 10.03
CA GLU A 6 26.55 2.78 10.41
C GLU A 6 26.17 4.11 9.73
N GLY A 7 25.78 4.08 8.45
CA GLY A 7 25.26 5.23 7.72
C GLY A 7 24.01 5.81 8.36
N GLU A 8 23.04 4.96 8.70
CA GLU A 8 21.80 5.38 9.39
C GLU A 8 22.07 5.94 10.79
N VAL A 9 23.03 5.36 11.52
CA VAL A 9 23.46 5.87 12.84
C VAL A 9 24.12 7.24 12.70
N ALA A 10 24.96 7.44 11.68
CA ALA A 10 25.56 8.74 11.40
C ALA A 10 24.47 9.77 11.02
N PHE A 11 23.56 9.39 10.13
CA PHE A 11 22.44 10.23 9.71
C PHE A 11 21.57 10.67 10.90
N ARG A 12 21.23 9.76 11.83
CA ARG A 12 20.49 10.11 13.06
C ARG A 12 21.17 11.19 13.91
N ARG A 13 22.51 11.25 13.94
CA ARG A 13 23.25 12.25 14.73
C ARG A 13 23.07 13.66 14.17
N GLU A 14 23.07 13.77 12.86
CA GLU A 14 23.00 15.03 12.13
C GLU A 14 21.56 15.48 11.90
N TYR A 15 20.68 14.56 11.52
CA TYR A 15 19.28 14.85 11.20
C TYR A 15 18.43 15.06 12.46
N LYS A 16 17.76 16.22 12.52
CA LYS A 16 16.92 16.64 13.66
C LYS A 16 15.43 16.38 13.46
N GLY A 17 15.03 15.93 12.27
CA GLY A 17 13.64 15.53 12.02
C GLY A 17 13.32 14.13 12.56
N GLN A 18 12.12 13.66 12.23
CA GLN A 18 11.65 12.33 12.59
C GLN A 18 12.19 11.29 11.62
N ILE A 19 12.68 10.17 12.17
CA ILE A 19 13.10 9.00 11.40
C ILE A 19 12.12 7.88 11.67
N TRP A 20 11.45 7.41 10.63
CA TRP A 20 10.59 6.23 10.69
C TRP A 20 11.31 5.08 10.00
N LEU A 21 11.49 3.98 10.71
CA LEU A 21 12.14 2.78 10.20
C LEU A 21 11.08 1.72 9.91
N GLU A 22 10.95 1.33 8.64
CA GLU A 22 10.07 0.24 8.25
C GLU A 22 10.83 -1.09 8.29
N VAL A 23 10.24 -2.11 8.91
CA VAL A 23 10.79 -3.48 8.94
C VAL A 23 9.76 -4.43 8.32
N PHE A 24 10.14 -5.01 7.19
CA PHE A 24 9.28 -5.91 6.43
C PHE A 24 9.44 -7.36 6.89
N ILE A 25 8.38 -7.96 7.41
CA ILE A 25 8.34 -9.32 7.93
C ILE A 25 7.79 -10.28 6.88
N VAL A 26 8.55 -11.35 6.66
CA VAL A 26 8.20 -12.47 5.79
C VAL A 26 8.28 -13.76 6.61
N PRO A 27 7.14 -14.39 6.92
CA PRO A 27 7.11 -15.60 7.71
C PRO A 27 7.93 -16.74 7.10
N GLY A 28 8.71 -17.42 7.94
CA GLY A 28 9.63 -18.48 7.53
C GLY A 28 10.91 -17.99 6.85
N VAL A 29 11.11 -16.68 6.69
CA VAL A 29 12.31 -16.10 6.07
C VAL A 29 13.09 -15.26 7.08
N ASN A 30 12.44 -14.31 7.76
CA ASN A 30 13.12 -13.38 8.67
C ASN A 30 12.40 -13.18 10.03
N ASP A 31 11.52 -14.11 10.40
CA ASP A 31 10.72 -14.07 11.63
C ASP A 31 11.21 -15.03 12.73
N ASN A 32 12.38 -15.66 12.55
CA ASN A 32 12.99 -16.48 13.59
C ASN A 32 13.67 -15.61 14.66
N GLU A 33 13.85 -16.13 15.87
CA GLU A 33 14.37 -15.37 17.02
C GLU A 33 15.76 -14.76 16.79
N GLN A 34 16.63 -15.42 16.01
CA GLN A 34 17.98 -14.93 15.73
C GLN A 34 17.93 -13.68 14.86
N GLU A 35 17.14 -13.71 13.79
CA GLU A 35 16.89 -12.57 12.90
C GLU A 35 16.21 -11.43 13.64
N LEU A 36 15.16 -11.72 14.43
CA LEU A 36 14.46 -10.72 15.22
C LEU A 36 15.37 -10.06 16.27
N SER A 37 16.30 -10.83 16.86
CA SER A 37 17.29 -10.30 17.80
C SER A 37 18.32 -9.40 17.11
N ALA A 38 18.75 -9.76 15.89
CA ALA A 38 19.63 -8.93 15.08
C ALA A 38 18.96 -7.60 14.67
N LEU A 39 17.70 -7.67 14.23
CA LEU A 39 16.89 -6.49 13.91
C LEU A 39 16.73 -5.57 15.13
N LYS A 40 16.41 -6.13 16.32
CA LYS A 40 16.32 -5.36 17.57
C LYS A 40 17.61 -4.60 17.88
N LYS A 41 18.77 -5.26 17.73
CA LYS A 41 20.08 -4.63 17.93
C LYS A 41 20.31 -3.47 16.95
N ALA A 42 19.95 -3.65 15.68
CA ALA A 42 20.06 -2.59 14.67
C ALA A 42 19.13 -1.40 14.99
N ILE A 43 17.87 -1.66 15.34
CA ILE A 43 16.88 -0.64 15.73
C ILE A 43 17.41 0.21 16.90
N LEU A 44 17.93 -0.44 17.94
CA LEU A 44 18.47 0.24 19.13
C LEU A 44 19.69 1.10 18.82
N ARG A 45 20.49 0.72 17.82
CA ARG A 45 21.63 1.51 17.35
C ARG A 45 21.18 2.72 16.53
N ILE A 46 20.27 2.51 15.58
CA ILE A 46 19.76 3.56 14.68
C ILE A 46 18.96 4.61 15.45
N ARG A 47 18.22 4.20 16.49
CA ARG A 47 17.34 5.06 17.30
C ARG A 47 16.31 5.85 16.46
N PRO A 48 15.47 5.17 15.65
CA PRO A 48 14.38 5.83 14.96
C PRO A 48 13.33 6.35 15.97
N ASP A 49 12.55 7.34 15.56
CA ASP A 49 11.42 7.84 16.34
C ASP A 49 10.26 6.83 16.35
N LEU A 50 10.05 6.13 15.23
CA LEU A 50 9.02 5.11 15.07
C LEU A 50 9.56 3.93 14.27
N VAL A 51 9.20 2.71 14.67
CA VAL A 51 9.43 1.49 13.90
C VAL A 51 8.07 0.96 13.43
N GLN A 52 7.93 0.75 12.12
CA GLN A 52 6.71 0.23 11.52
C GLN A 52 6.95 -1.19 11.00
N LEU A 53 6.25 -2.17 11.57
CA LEU A 53 6.23 -3.53 11.06
C LEU A 53 5.31 -3.60 9.84
N ASN A 54 5.85 -4.02 8.70
CA ASN A 54 5.09 -4.27 7.47
C ASN A 54 5.16 -5.75 7.06
N THR A 55 4.26 -6.16 6.18
CA THR A 55 4.19 -7.51 5.60
C THR A 55 3.61 -7.41 4.18
N LEU A 56 3.67 -8.49 3.41
CA LEU A 56 3.03 -8.55 2.09
C LEU A 56 1.57 -8.05 2.11
N ASP A 57 1.30 -7.11 1.20
CA ASP A 57 0.01 -6.46 0.96
C ASP A 57 -0.68 -6.95 -0.32
N ARG A 58 0.05 -7.71 -1.14
CA ARG A 58 -0.40 -8.33 -2.38
C ARG A 58 0.01 -9.81 -2.40
N PRO A 59 -0.70 -10.67 -3.14
CA PRO A 59 -0.23 -12.03 -3.39
C PRO A 59 1.20 -11.94 -3.95
N GLY A 60 2.14 -12.58 -3.25
CA GLY A 60 3.53 -12.61 -3.65
C GLY A 60 3.65 -13.27 -5.04
N ALA A 61 4.60 -12.82 -5.85
CA ALA A 61 4.91 -13.46 -7.13
C ALA A 61 5.41 -14.92 -6.95
N ILE A 62 5.74 -15.31 -5.72
CA ILE A 62 6.28 -16.61 -5.33
C ILE A 62 5.25 -17.32 -4.44
N PRO A 63 4.73 -18.50 -4.81
CA PRO A 63 3.66 -19.21 -4.10
C PRO A 63 3.96 -19.56 -2.64
N THR A 64 5.24 -19.68 -2.29
CA THR A 64 5.69 -20.06 -0.94
C THR A 64 5.73 -18.91 0.04
N ILE A 65 5.55 -17.66 -0.42
CA ILE A 65 5.62 -16.48 0.42
C ILE A 65 4.21 -15.99 0.75
N ARG A 66 3.92 -15.86 2.05
CA ARG A 66 2.63 -15.36 2.56
C ARG A 66 2.81 -14.09 3.37
N ALA A 67 1.72 -13.37 3.57
CA ALA A 67 1.69 -12.31 4.56
C ALA A 67 1.77 -12.89 5.99
N ALA A 68 2.49 -12.19 6.87
CA ALA A 68 2.36 -12.35 8.30
C ALA A 68 0.94 -11.96 8.74
N THR A 69 0.41 -12.73 9.67
CA THR A 69 -0.84 -12.43 10.36
C THR A 69 -0.64 -11.32 11.38
N GLN A 70 -1.73 -10.67 11.78
CA GLN A 70 -1.68 -9.66 12.84
C GLN A 70 -1.10 -10.22 14.15
N GLN A 71 -1.43 -11.48 14.47
CA GLN A 71 -0.94 -12.14 15.69
C GLN A 71 0.56 -12.42 15.62
N GLU A 72 1.08 -12.83 14.46
CA GLU A 72 2.52 -13.02 14.27
C GLU A 72 3.28 -11.71 14.43
N LEU A 73 2.80 -10.62 13.82
CA LEU A 73 3.39 -9.30 13.98
C LEU A 73 3.31 -8.81 15.43
N GLN A 74 2.20 -9.06 16.13
CA GLN A 74 2.07 -8.69 17.54
C GLN A 74 3.09 -9.44 18.41
N LYS A 75 3.30 -10.73 18.18
CA LYS A 75 4.35 -11.49 18.88
C LYS A 75 5.74 -10.89 18.68
N ILE A 76 6.02 -10.34 17.51
CA ILE A 76 7.30 -9.64 17.24
C ILE A 76 7.40 -8.35 18.05
N ILE A 77 6.31 -7.56 18.13
CA ILE A 77 6.27 -6.36 18.98
C ILE A 77 6.52 -6.74 20.44
N ASP A 78 5.84 -7.76 20.92
CA ASP A 78 5.97 -8.24 22.30
C ASP A 78 7.40 -8.76 22.57
N PHE A 79 8.00 -9.47 21.61
CA PHE A 79 9.38 -9.95 21.67
C PHE A 79 10.40 -8.81 21.70
N TRP A 80 10.21 -7.80 20.86
CA TRP A 80 11.08 -6.62 20.87
C TRP A 80 10.89 -5.79 22.13
N ASN A 81 9.67 -5.69 22.66
CA ASN A 81 9.33 -4.94 23.86
C ASN A 81 9.94 -3.52 23.82
N LEU A 82 9.73 -2.84 22.70
CA LEU A 82 10.19 -1.47 22.47
C LEU A 82 8.97 -0.54 22.46
N PRO A 83 9.08 0.68 23.01
CA PRO A 83 7.94 1.57 23.21
C PRO A 83 7.42 2.21 21.92
N ASN A 84 8.19 2.17 20.85
CA ASN A 84 7.94 2.90 19.61
C ASN A 84 7.85 1.98 18.38
N VAL A 85 7.22 0.82 18.55
CA VAL A 85 6.94 -0.11 17.45
C VAL A 85 5.43 -0.19 17.24
N GLU A 86 5.00 -0.04 16.00
CA GLU A 86 3.63 -0.28 15.59
C GLU A 86 3.56 -1.25 14.42
N ILE A 87 2.46 -1.97 14.32
CA ILE A 87 2.13 -2.67 13.08
C ILE A 87 1.63 -1.58 12.16
N ILE A 88 2.29 -1.41 10.99
CA ILE A 88 1.75 -0.51 9.98
C ILE A 88 0.31 -0.96 9.79
N ALA A 89 -0.63 -0.05 10.01
CA ALA A 89 -2.00 -0.37 9.71
C ALA A 89 -1.99 -0.70 8.22
N LYS A 90 -2.04 -1.99 7.87
CA LYS A 90 -2.63 -2.45 6.61
C LYS A 90 -3.82 -1.55 6.53
N ALA A 91 -3.84 -0.71 5.51
CA ALA A 91 -4.85 0.28 5.47
C ALA A 91 -6.16 -0.50 5.26
N LYS A 92 -6.78 -0.89 6.38
CA LYS A 92 -8.17 -1.26 6.53
C LYS A 92 -9.03 -0.06 6.13
N THR A 93 -8.40 1.11 6.01
CA THR A 93 -8.89 2.30 5.34
C THR A 93 -8.52 2.41 3.85
N ARG A 94 -7.54 1.66 3.31
CA ARG A 94 -7.22 1.58 1.86
C ARG A 94 -8.10 0.59 1.11
N GLU A 95 -8.70 -0.38 1.77
CA GLU A 95 -9.74 -1.20 1.12
C GLU A 95 -11.02 -0.39 0.84
N LYS A 96 -11.18 0.79 1.45
CA LYS A 96 -12.18 1.79 1.03
C LYS A 96 -11.63 3.09 0.41
N LYS A 97 -10.31 3.32 0.39
CA LYS A 97 -9.72 4.60 -0.13
C LYS A 97 -8.48 4.48 -1.05
N ALA A 98 -7.93 3.30 -1.35
CA ALA A 98 -6.72 3.12 -2.20
C ALA A 98 -6.95 3.18 -3.72
N SER A 99 -8.00 3.80 -4.20
CA SER A 99 -8.01 4.27 -5.60
C SER A 99 -8.91 5.48 -5.67
N TYR A 100 -8.77 6.40 -4.73
CA TYR A 100 -9.46 7.67 -4.78
C TYR A 100 -8.40 8.75 -4.74
N ARG A 101 -7.54 8.74 -5.76
CA ARG A 101 -6.83 9.96 -6.15
C ARG A 101 -7.88 10.87 -6.76
N LYS A 102 -8.16 12.00 -6.09
CA LYS A 102 -9.15 12.98 -6.59
C LYS A 102 -8.81 13.42 -8.02
N ASP A 103 -7.51 13.51 -8.33
CA ASP A 103 -6.97 13.75 -9.66
C ASP A 103 -7.38 12.67 -10.67
N THR A 104 -7.26 11.39 -10.33
CA THR A 104 -7.66 10.29 -11.21
C THR A 104 -9.17 10.17 -11.37
N GLU A 105 -9.94 10.32 -10.29
CA GLU A 105 -11.41 10.36 -10.35
C GLU A 105 -11.88 11.49 -11.25
N SER A 106 -11.33 12.70 -11.08
CA SER A 106 -11.62 13.85 -11.93
C SER A 106 -11.23 13.60 -13.38
N ALA A 107 -10.08 12.99 -13.65
CA ALA A 107 -9.66 12.67 -15.02
C ALA A 107 -10.61 11.67 -15.71
N ILE A 108 -11.05 10.63 -14.99
CA ILE A 108 -12.04 9.65 -15.50
C ILE A 108 -13.38 10.34 -15.77
N LEU A 109 -13.88 11.13 -14.81
CA LEU A 109 -15.15 11.86 -14.96
C LEU A 109 -15.11 12.86 -16.10
N GLU A 110 -14.04 13.64 -16.24
CA GLU A 110 -13.89 14.61 -17.34
C GLU A 110 -13.77 13.92 -18.70
N THR A 111 -13.13 12.75 -18.75
CA THR A 111 -13.05 11.95 -19.99
C THR A 111 -14.44 11.42 -20.38
N ILE A 112 -15.17 10.84 -19.43
CA ILE A 112 -16.54 10.31 -19.63
C ILE A 112 -17.54 11.44 -19.94
N ARG A 113 -17.37 12.62 -19.35
CA ARG A 113 -18.20 13.80 -19.59
C ARG A 113 -18.06 14.32 -21.02
N ARG A 114 -16.86 14.24 -21.62
CA ARG A 114 -16.63 14.64 -23.02
C ARG A 114 -17.23 13.64 -24.00
N ARG A 115 -17.14 12.34 -23.71
CA ARG A 115 -17.80 11.27 -24.48
C ARG A 115 -17.95 10.00 -23.63
N PRO A 116 -19.03 9.22 -23.81
CA PRO A 116 -19.11 7.88 -23.23
C PRO A 116 -17.90 7.02 -23.67
N CYS A 117 -17.29 6.33 -22.72
CA CYS A 117 -16.09 5.52 -22.94
C CYS A 117 -16.25 4.11 -22.39
N THR A 118 -15.64 3.13 -23.06
CA THR A 118 -15.42 1.79 -22.48
C THR A 118 -14.23 1.82 -21.52
N VAL A 119 -14.07 0.73 -20.75
CA VAL A 119 -12.89 0.54 -19.89
C VAL A 119 -11.59 0.55 -20.71
N ASN A 120 -11.62 -0.04 -21.92
CA ASN A 120 -10.47 -0.07 -22.82
C ASN A 120 -10.13 1.34 -23.33
N ASP A 121 -11.14 2.15 -23.68
CA ASP A 121 -10.91 3.55 -24.09
C ASP A 121 -10.27 4.36 -22.95
N LEU A 122 -10.72 4.15 -21.71
CA LEU A 122 -10.15 4.83 -20.53
C LEU A 122 -8.70 4.39 -20.27
N GLN A 123 -8.37 3.13 -20.52
CA GLN A 123 -7.00 2.62 -20.43
C GLN A 123 -6.09 3.29 -21.46
N GLU A 124 -6.53 3.38 -22.72
CA GLU A 124 -5.75 4.03 -23.79
C GLU A 124 -5.56 5.53 -23.55
N ILE A 125 -6.59 6.23 -23.06
CA ILE A 125 -6.55 7.68 -22.85
C ILE A 125 -5.75 8.07 -21.61
N LEU A 126 -5.90 7.32 -20.51
CA LEU A 126 -5.36 7.70 -19.20
C LEU A 126 -4.06 6.95 -18.85
N GLY A 127 -3.70 5.92 -19.62
CA GLY A 127 -2.53 5.08 -19.34
C GLY A 127 -2.65 4.28 -18.04
N LEU A 128 -3.87 4.12 -17.51
CA LEU A 128 -4.14 3.43 -16.25
C LEU A 128 -4.41 1.95 -16.49
N HIS A 129 -4.06 1.12 -15.51
CA HIS A 129 -4.33 -0.30 -15.58
C HIS A 129 -5.84 -0.58 -15.46
N ILE A 130 -6.36 -1.59 -16.18
CA ILE A 130 -7.78 -1.96 -16.22
C ILE A 130 -8.40 -2.15 -14.82
N ASN A 131 -7.68 -2.82 -13.91
CA ASN A 131 -8.13 -3.04 -12.54
C ASN A 131 -8.30 -1.74 -11.74
N GLU A 132 -7.46 -0.74 -12.00
CA GLU A 132 -7.56 0.57 -11.36
C GLU A 132 -8.80 1.31 -11.88
N ILE A 133 -8.99 1.35 -13.20
CA ILE A 133 -10.16 1.96 -13.84
C ILE A 133 -11.46 1.34 -13.33
N ASN A 134 -11.55 0.00 -13.32
CA ASN A 134 -12.73 -0.72 -12.82
C ASN A 134 -13.06 -0.33 -11.37
N LYS A 135 -12.05 -0.14 -10.52
CA LYS A 135 -12.25 0.27 -9.13
C LYS A 135 -12.85 1.67 -9.01
N TYR A 136 -12.41 2.62 -9.83
CA TYR A 136 -13.03 3.95 -9.89
C TYR A 136 -14.46 3.88 -10.43
N LEU A 137 -14.69 3.16 -11.53
CA LEU A 137 -16.00 3.04 -12.15
C LEU A 137 -17.03 2.41 -11.21
N SER A 138 -16.68 1.34 -10.48
CA SER A 138 -17.59 0.73 -9.51
C SER A 138 -18.06 1.71 -8.44
N VAL A 139 -17.18 2.58 -7.96
CA VAL A 139 -17.54 3.54 -6.90
C VAL A 139 -18.21 4.79 -7.47
N LEU A 140 -17.85 5.24 -8.67
CA LEU A 140 -18.57 6.30 -9.38
C LEU A 140 -20.01 5.87 -9.72
N GLU A 141 -20.21 4.62 -10.12
CA GLU A 141 -21.53 4.04 -10.39
C GLU A 141 -22.34 3.86 -9.10
N ALA A 142 -21.72 3.34 -8.03
CA ALA A 142 -22.36 3.24 -6.72
C ALA A 142 -22.77 4.60 -6.13
N ASN A 143 -22.02 5.66 -6.44
CA ASN A 143 -22.33 7.04 -6.06
C ASN A 143 -23.28 7.75 -7.05
N GLY A 144 -23.77 7.07 -8.09
CA GLY A 144 -24.66 7.65 -9.08
C GLY A 144 -24.06 8.78 -9.90
N LYS A 145 -22.73 8.83 -10.07
CA LYS A 145 -22.04 9.82 -10.91
C LYS A 145 -21.91 9.39 -12.36
N VAL A 146 -21.83 8.08 -12.59
CA VAL A 146 -21.81 7.45 -13.91
C VAL A 146 -22.80 6.30 -13.97
N ARG A 147 -23.20 5.90 -15.17
CA ARG A 147 -24.00 4.71 -15.44
C ARG A 147 -23.40 3.93 -16.61
N SER A 148 -23.50 2.61 -16.54
CA SER A 148 -23.14 1.71 -17.64
C SER A 148 -24.29 1.55 -18.64
N VAL A 149 -23.97 1.47 -19.92
CA VAL A 149 -24.89 1.20 -21.03
C VAL A 149 -24.26 0.18 -21.96
N GLN A 150 -25.01 -0.87 -22.28
CA GLN A 150 -24.57 -1.86 -23.25
C GLN A 150 -24.75 -1.35 -24.67
N GLN A 151 -23.70 -1.42 -25.47
CA GLN A 151 -23.70 -1.10 -26.91
C GLN A 151 -23.00 -2.20 -27.70
N GLU A 152 -23.01 -2.12 -29.03
CA GLU A 152 -22.39 -3.11 -29.92
C GLU A 152 -20.88 -3.32 -29.65
N ARG A 153 -20.16 -2.24 -29.29
CA ARG A 153 -18.72 -2.29 -28.98
C ARG A 153 -18.40 -2.67 -27.53
N GLY A 154 -19.41 -2.97 -26.72
CA GLY A 154 -19.25 -3.35 -25.31
C GLY A 154 -19.95 -2.42 -24.33
N THR A 155 -19.54 -2.47 -23.07
CA THR A 155 -20.13 -1.66 -21.99
C THR A 155 -19.48 -0.27 -21.95
N PHE A 156 -20.29 0.76 -22.19
CA PHE A 156 -19.89 2.16 -22.11
C PHE A 156 -20.31 2.78 -20.79
N TYR A 157 -19.46 3.64 -20.25
CA TYR A 157 -19.75 4.45 -19.07
C TYR A 157 -20.03 5.89 -19.51
N GLN A 158 -21.11 6.47 -19.00
CA GLN A 158 -21.53 7.84 -19.27
C GLN A 158 -21.98 8.54 -17.97
N ILE A 159 -21.97 9.87 -17.94
CA ILE A 159 -22.44 10.64 -16.77
C ILE A 159 -23.91 10.27 -16.48
N ALA A 160 -24.20 10.01 -15.21
CA ALA A 160 -25.57 9.87 -14.74
C ALA A 160 -26.17 11.29 -14.65
N GLY A 161 -27.29 11.50 -15.33
CA GLY A 161 -28.04 12.76 -15.30
C GLY A 161 -28.89 12.90 -14.06
#